data_AF-A0A932SAG7-F1
#
_entry.id   AF-A0A932SAG7-F1
#
_cell.length_a   1.000
_cell.length_b   1.000
_cell.length_c   1.000
_cell.angle_alpha   90.00
_cell.angle_beta   90.00
_cell.angle_gamma   90.00
#
_symmetry.space_group_name_H-M   'P 1'
#
loop_
_entity.id
_entity.type
_entity.pdbx_description
1 polymer ?
#
loop_
_entity_poly.entity_id
_entity_poly.type
_entity_poly.pdbx_seq_one_letter_code
_entity_poly.pdbx_strand_id
1 'polypeptide(L)'
;MSENSNNTLGMMFAFLVGGLIGAGLALLYAPASGEETRRRLREQAAQKGDELKQRYEAAVDTVEEGVGKVKEIIEEKKNEVATAYQAGKEAYQREKTKHAKETA
;
A
#
# COMPACT_ATOMS: atom_id res chain seq x y z
N MET A 1 -10.46 7.44 26.49
CA MET A 1 -10.14 6.19 25.76
C MET A 1 -9.56 6.56 24.40
N SER A 2 -8.23 6.60 24.27
CA SER A 2 -7.55 6.72 22.97
C SER A 2 -6.08 6.29 23.10
N GLU A 3 -5.86 4.98 23.13
CA GLU A 3 -4.54 4.34 23.02
C GLU A 3 -4.70 3.12 22.10
N ASN A 4 -4.76 3.31 20.78
CA ASN A 4 -4.71 2.18 19.84
C ASN A 4 -4.17 2.49 18.42
N SER A 5 -3.74 3.72 18.14
CA SER A 5 -3.14 4.10 16.85
C SER A 5 -1.79 3.40 16.61
N ASN A 6 -1.04 3.16 17.68
CA ASN A 6 0.33 2.65 17.59
C ASN A 6 0.35 1.14 17.30
N ASN A 7 -0.68 0.42 17.76
CA ASN A 7 -0.81 -1.02 17.57
C ASN A 7 -1.25 -1.37 16.14
N THR A 8 -2.08 -0.54 15.51
CA THR A 8 -2.53 -0.76 14.13
C THR A 8 -1.35 -0.59 13.15
N LEU A 9 -0.54 0.46 13.35
CA LEU A 9 0.65 0.68 12.52
C LEU A 9 1.70 -0.42 12.74
N GLY A 10 1.91 -0.86 13.99
CA GLY A 10 2.77 -2.01 14.30
C GLY A 10 2.29 -3.31 13.68
N MET A 11 0.98 -3.55 13.66
CA MET A 11 0.39 -4.74 13.04
C MET A 11 0.54 -4.73 11.51
N MET A 12 0.34 -3.59 10.86
CA MET A 12 0.59 -3.46 9.41
C MET A 12 2.08 -3.65 9.08
N PHE A 13 2.98 -3.09 9.89
CA PHE A 13 4.41 -3.27 9.70
C PHE A 13 4.83 -4.74 9.87
N ALA A 14 4.31 -5.42 10.90
CA ALA A 14 4.54 -6.84 11.13
C ALA A 14 4.00 -7.70 9.98
N PHE A 15 2.85 -7.35 9.41
CA PHE A 15 2.29 -8.03 8.24
C PHE A 15 3.17 -7.85 6.99
N LEU A 16 3.68 -6.65 6.74
CA LEU A 16 4.57 -6.40 5.60
C LEU A 16 5.89 -7.17 5.74
N VAL A 17 6.51 -7.13 6.92
CA VAL A 17 7.76 -7.86 7.18
C VAL A 17 7.53 -9.37 7.09
N GLY A 18 6.47 -9.89 7.72
CA GLY A 18 6.10 -11.29 7.64
C GLY A 18 5.74 -11.75 6.22
N GLY A 19 5.05 -10.89 5.46
CA GLY A 19 4.68 -11.14 4.07
C GLY A 19 5.89 -11.21 3.14
N LEU A 20 6.87 -10.31 3.29
CA LEU A 20 8.11 -10.35 2.51
C LEU A 20 8.93 -11.62 2.80
N ILE A 21 9.06 -11.99 4.07
CA ILE A 21 9.78 -13.21 4.47
C ILE A 21 9.03 -14.45 3.94
N GLY A 22 7.71 -14.49 4.12
CA GLY A 22 6.86 -15.58 3.62
C GLY A 22 6.92 -15.72 2.11
N ALA A 23 6.88 -14.60 1.37
CA ALA A 23 7.01 -14.58 -0.08
C ALA A 23 8.41 -15.02 -0.54
N GLY A 24 9.46 -14.58 0.15
CA GLY A 24 10.83 -15.00 -0.13
C GLY A 24 11.01 -16.51 0.06
N LEU A 25 10.47 -17.07 1.15
CA LEU A 25 10.47 -18.51 1.41
C LEU A 25 9.59 -19.28 0.42
N ALA A 26 8.42 -18.75 0.06
CA ALA A 26 7.53 -19.36 -0.93
C ALA A 26 8.20 -19.42 -2.31
N LEU A 27 8.87 -18.35 -2.74
CA LEU A 27 9.65 -18.31 -3.98
C LEU A 27 10.87 -19.23 -3.93
N LEU A 28 11.53 -19.34 -2.76
CA LEU A 28 12.69 -20.22 -2.58
C LEU A 28 12.30 -21.70 -2.55
N TYR A 29 11.18 -22.04 -1.91
CA TYR A 29 10.71 -23.42 -1.75
C TYR A 29 9.91 -23.91 -2.94
N ALA A 30 9.12 -23.03 -3.56
CA ALA A 30 8.38 -23.30 -4.78
C ALA A 30 8.90 -22.39 -5.90
N PRO A 31 10.12 -22.65 -6.43
CA PRO A 31 10.53 -22.10 -7.71
C PRO A 31 9.72 -22.83 -8.78
N ALA A 32 8.49 -22.39 -9.00
CA ALA A 32 7.66 -22.94 -10.06
C ALA A 32 8.37 -22.62 -11.38
N SER A 33 8.87 -23.65 -12.07
CA SER A 33 9.46 -23.49 -13.39
C SER A 33 8.41 -22.84 -14.28
N GLY A 34 8.77 -21.71 -14.90
CA GLY A 34 7.82 -20.87 -15.62
C GLY A 34 7.16 -21.57 -16.82
N GLU A 35 7.66 -22.74 -17.23
CA GLU A 35 7.13 -23.55 -18.31
C GLU A 35 5.95 -24.43 -17.85
N GLU A 36 6.12 -25.15 -16.73
CA GLU A 36 5.06 -26.00 -16.19
C GLU A 36 3.92 -25.17 -15.58
N THR A 37 4.26 -24.02 -15.00
CA THR A 37 3.28 -23.04 -14.53
C THR A 37 2.50 -22.42 -15.69
N ARG A 38 3.16 -22.05 -16.80
CA ARG A 38 2.46 -21.53 -17.99
C ARG A 38 1.58 -22.60 -18.65
N ARG A 39 2.03 -23.85 -18.68
CA ARG A 39 1.23 -24.96 -19.22
C ARG A 39 0.00 -25.23 -18.35
N ARG A 40 0.16 -25.36 -17.03
CA ARG A 40 -0.95 -25.55 -16.09
C ARG A 40 -1.89 -24.35 -16.07
N LEU A 41 -1.36 -23.13 -16.16
CA LEU A 41 -2.16 -21.91 -16.24
C LEU A 41 -2.92 -21.83 -17.57
N ARG A 42 -2.35 -22.25 -18.70
CA ARG A 42 -3.06 -22.33 -19.98
C ARG A 42 -4.16 -23.39 -19.97
N GLU A 43 -3.90 -24.57 -19.41
CA GLU A 43 -4.91 -25.64 -19.29
C GLU A 43 -6.05 -25.23 -18.35
N GLN A 44 -5.72 -24.61 -17.20
CA GLN A 44 -6.72 -24.11 -16.25
C GLN A 44 -7.45 -22.86 -16.75
N ALA A 45 -6.76 -21.95 -17.45
CA ALA A 45 -7.37 -20.78 -18.08
C ALA A 45 -8.21 -21.16 -19.30
N ALA A 46 -7.91 -22.22 -20.02
CA ALA A 46 -8.78 -22.68 -21.11
C ALA A 46 -10.12 -23.24 -20.59
N GLN A 47 -10.14 -23.85 -19.39
CA GLN A 47 -11.36 -24.40 -18.79
C GLN A 47 -12.12 -23.41 -17.90
N LYS A 48 -11.43 -22.46 -17.25
CA LYS A 48 -12.03 -21.50 -16.30
C LYS A 48 -11.90 -20.04 -16.72
N GLY A 49 -11.24 -19.77 -17.85
CA GLY A 49 -10.86 -18.42 -18.26
C GLY A 49 -12.03 -17.52 -18.58
N ASP A 50 -13.14 -18.04 -19.11
CA ASP A 50 -14.29 -17.19 -19.43
C ASP A 50 -14.95 -16.62 -18.16
N GLU A 51 -15.07 -17.41 -17.09
CA GLU A 51 -15.60 -16.92 -15.82
C GLU A 51 -14.57 -16.04 -15.08
N LEU A 52 -13.29 -16.41 -15.16
CA LEU A 52 -12.21 -15.65 -14.52
C LEU A 52 -12.04 -14.29 -15.18
N LYS A 53 -12.13 -14.21 -16.51
CA LYS A 53 -11.95 -12.99 -17.29
C LYS A 53 -13.06 -11.98 -16.99
N GLN A 54 -14.31 -12.43 -16.88
CA GLN A 54 -15.42 -11.55 -16.46
C GLN A 54 -15.23 -11.02 -15.03
N ARG A 55 -14.79 -11.87 -14.10
CA ARG A 55 -14.49 -11.44 -12.72
C ARG A 55 -13.27 -10.51 -12.65
N TYR A 56 -12.30 -10.71 -13.53
CA TYR A 56 -11.10 -9.88 -13.61
C TYR A 56 -11.40 -8.51 -14.22
N GLU A 57 -12.20 -8.45 -15.30
CA GLU A 57 -12.69 -7.20 -15.87
C GLU A 57 -13.48 -6.40 -14.84
N ALA A 58 -14.44 -7.03 -14.13
CA ALA A 58 -15.18 -6.37 -13.06
C ALA A 58 -14.28 -5.87 -11.91
N ALA A 59 -13.24 -6.63 -11.56
CA ALA A 59 -12.27 -6.22 -10.55
C ALA A 59 -11.40 -5.05 -11.01
N VAL A 60 -10.98 -5.05 -12.28
CA VAL A 60 -10.20 -3.96 -12.89
C VAL A 60 -11.04 -2.69 -12.94
N ASP A 61 -12.31 -2.76 -13.34
CA ASP A 61 -13.21 -1.60 -13.36
C ASP A 61 -13.39 -1.00 -11.96
N THR A 62 -13.54 -1.85 -10.94
CA THR A 62 -13.67 -1.41 -9.54
C THR A 62 -12.38 -0.75 -9.04
N VAL A 63 -11.22 -1.25 -9.47
CA VAL A 63 -9.92 -0.66 -9.14
C VAL A 63 -9.73 0.67 -9.86
N GLU A 64 -10.09 0.78 -11.14
CA GLU A 64 -10.03 2.05 -11.87
C GLU A 64 -10.93 3.12 -11.24
N GLU A 65 -12.16 2.78 -10.86
CA GLU A 65 -13.04 3.70 -10.13
C GLU A 65 -12.44 4.11 -8.77
N GLY A 66 -11.85 3.16 -8.04
CA GLY A 66 -11.19 3.42 -6.76
C GLY A 66 -9.98 4.35 -6.92
N VAL A 67 -9.17 4.13 -7.96
CA VAL A 67 -8.01 4.98 -8.29
C VAL A 67 -8.46 6.38 -8.70
N GLY A 68 -9.55 6.51 -9.46
CA GLY A 68 -10.16 7.80 -9.80
C GLY A 68 -10.54 8.60 -8.55
N LYS A 69 -11.29 7.98 -7.63
CA LYS A 69 -11.69 8.60 -6.36
C LYS A 69 -10.49 8.96 -5.48
N VAL A 70 -9.47 8.09 -5.43
CA VAL A 70 -8.24 8.37 -4.69
C VAL A 70 -7.50 9.57 -5.28
N LYS A 71 -7.41 9.65 -6.61
CA LYS A 71 -6.76 10.78 -7.29
C LYS A 71 -7.49 12.09 -7.02
N GLU A 72 -8.82 12.07 -7.03
CA GLU A 72 -9.66 13.23 -6.73
C GLU A 72 -9.51 13.68 -5.26
N ILE A 73 -9.54 12.76 -4.30
CA ILE A 73 -9.28 13.04 -2.88
C ILE A 73 -7.85 13.56 -2.69
N ILE A 74 -6.87 13.02 -3.41
CA ILE A 74 -5.49 13.49 -3.35
C ILE A 74 -5.39 14.91 -3.88
N GLU A 75 -6.04 15.25 -5.00
CA GLU A 75 -6.00 16.60 -5.57
C GLU A 75 -6.71 17.61 -4.67
N GLU A 76 -7.88 17.28 -4.15
CA GLU A 76 -8.64 18.13 -3.22
C GLU A 76 -7.88 18.36 -1.92
N LYS A 77 -7.35 17.27 -1.33
CA LYS A 77 -6.52 17.35 -0.12
C LYS A 77 -5.12 17.86 -0.38
N LYS A 78 -4.64 17.96 -1.62
CA LYS A 78 -3.29 18.48 -1.91
C LYS A 78 -3.12 19.90 -1.40
N ASN A 79 -4.16 20.73 -1.54
CA ASN A 79 -4.14 22.13 -1.10
C ASN A 79 -4.22 22.25 0.43
N GLU A 80 -5.05 21.43 1.08
CA GLU A 80 -5.21 21.40 2.54
C GLU A 80 -4.00 20.75 3.23
N VAL A 81 -3.47 19.67 2.65
CA VAL A 81 -2.27 18.98 3.14
C VAL A 81 -1.02 19.83 2.88
N ALA A 82 -0.91 20.54 1.76
CA ALA A 82 0.22 21.45 1.53
C ALA A 82 0.27 22.59 2.57
N THR A 83 -0.89 23.17 2.90
CA THR A 83 -0.98 24.23 3.91
C THR A 83 -0.77 23.69 5.32
N ALA A 84 -1.36 22.55 5.68
CA ALA A 84 -1.11 21.87 6.95
C ALA A 84 0.34 21.42 7.10
N TYR A 85 0.98 20.96 6.01
CA TYR A 85 2.38 20.55 5.99
C TYR A 85 3.34 21.75 6.15
N GLN A 86 3.05 22.89 5.52
CA GLN A 86 3.81 24.12 5.72
C GLN A 86 3.66 24.65 7.15
N ALA A 87 2.44 24.69 7.69
CA ALA A 87 2.20 25.09 9.07
C ALA A 87 2.89 24.14 10.07
N GLY A 88 2.84 22.83 9.82
CA GLY A 88 3.53 21.81 10.62
C GLY A 88 5.05 21.93 10.55
N LYS A 89 5.61 22.18 9.35
CA LYS A 89 7.04 22.40 9.17
C LYS A 89 7.52 23.68 9.86
N GLU A 90 6.74 24.75 9.82
CA GLU A 90 7.06 26.00 10.52
C GLU A 90 6.93 25.89 12.04
N ALA A 91 5.93 25.16 12.54
CA ALA A 91 5.79 24.87 13.96
C ALA A 91 6.95 24.01 14.47
N TYR A 92 7.33 22.98 13.71
CA TYR A 92 8.46 22.11 14.02
C TYR A 92 9.80 22.85 14.03
N GLN A 93 10.01 23.79 13.10
CA GLN A 93 11.23 24.60 13.08
C GLN A 93 11.26 25.66 14.18
N ARG A 94 10.09 26.17 14.61
CA ARG A 94 9.98 27.05 15.78
C ARG A 94 10.29 26.33 17.09
N GLU A 95 9.91 25.06 17.23
CA GLU A 95 10.33 24.26 18.39
C GLU A 95 11.81 23.91 18.36
N LYS A 96 12.35 23.49 17.20
CA LYS A 96 13.80 23.24 17.07
C LYS A 96 14.65 24.47 17.34
N THR A 97 14.21 25.66 16.95
CA THR A 97 14.97 26.91 17.18
C THR A 97 14.82 27.47 18.58
N LYS A 98 13.72 27.20 19.29
CA LYS A 98 13.58 27.53 20.72
C LYS A 98 14.47 26.64 21.60
N HIS A 99 14.49 25.33 21.35
CA HIS A 99 15.36 24.41 22.10
C HIS A 99 16.85 24.62 21.81
N ALA A 100 17.23 25.11 20.63
CA ALA A 100 18.61 25.46 20.30
C ALA A 100 19.10 26.77 20.95
N LYS A 101 18.19 27.65 21.40
CA LYS A 101 18.54 28.92 22.08
C LYS A 101 18.57 28.81 23.60
N GLU A 102 18.00 27.75 24.18
CA GLU A 102 18.00 27.51 25.63
C GLU A 102 19.22 26.71 26.11
N THR A 103 20.02 26.16 25.17
CA THR A 103 21.25 25.41 25.43
C THR A 103 22.54 26.16 25.07
N ALA A 104 22.46 27.47 24.77
CA ALA A 104 23.61 28.34 24.48
C ALA A 104 23.81 29.42 25.55
#